data_AF-A0A962GV67-F1
#
_entry.id   AF-A0A962GV67-F1
#
_cell.length_a   1.000
_cell.length_b   1.000
_cell.length_c   1.000
_cell.angle_alpha   90.00
_cell.angle_beta   90.00
_cell.angle_gamma   90.00
#
_symmetry.space_group_name_H-M   'P 1'
#
loop_
_entity.id
_entity.type
_entity.pdbx_description
1 polymer ?
#
loop_
_entity_poly.entity_id
_entity_poly.type
_entity_poly.pdbx_seq_one_letter_code
_entity_poly.pdbx_strand_id
1 'polypeptide(L)'
;MWKALDEGKLLNQILNDFYDKVLADDLLSPFFKGVTKSHIVGKQYAFLNQVFTGKDCYFGDRPRNAHHWMIISDKLFNYREKLFADSCIKFGFKEPFLSQMLELNESYRAAIVKTRMWPRIDKGEVKPIKGYEEMILDIGGICDGCHKELSPGEKVHYHDLTGEMFCNECRG
;
A
#
# COMPACT_ATOMS: atom_id res chain seq x y z
N MET A 1 -17.60 16.24 6.55
CA MET A 1 -16.75 15.07 6.85
C MET A 1 -15.67 15.35 7.89
N TRP A 2 -14.66 16.21 7.63
CA TRP A 2 -13.54 16.41 8.57
C TRP A 2 -13.94 16.77 10.01
N LYS A 3 -14.92 17.66 10.20
CA LYS A 3 -15.48 17.97 11.53
C LYS A 3 -16.10 16.75 12.23
N ALA A 4 -16.78 15.87 11.48
CA ALA A 4 -17.37 14.65 12.03
C ALA A 4 -16.32 13.61 12.45
N LEU A 5 -15.08 13.75 11.96
CA LEU A 5 -13.91 12.96 12.35
C LEU A 5 -13.13 13.59 13.51
N ASP A 6 -13.75 14.48 14.29
CA ASP A 6 -13.10 15.23 15.38
C ASP A 6 -11.79 15.89 14.92
N GLU A 7 -11.87 16.58 13.78
CA GLU A 7 -10.73 17.24 13.13
C GLU A 7 -9.52 16.32 12.91
N GLY A 8 -9.79 15.02 12.70
CA GLY A 8 -8.81 13.98 12.41
C GLY A 8 -8.47 13.08 13.62
N LYS A 9 -8.79 13.48 14.86
CA LYS A 9 -8.48 12.65 16.03
C LYS A 9 -9.19 11.30 15.99
N LEU A 10 -10.49 11.33 15.64
CA LEU A 10 -11.29 10.11 15.48
C LEU A 10 -10.81 9.28 14.30
N LEU A 11 -10.42 9.91 13.19
CA LEU A 11 -9.86 9.21 12.04
C LEU A 11 -8.60 8.42 12.42
N ASN A 12 -7.70 9.02 13.18
CA ASN A 12 -6.47 8.35 13.61
C ASN A 12 -6.77 7.12 14.49
N GLN A 13 -7.76 7.20 15.39
CA GLN A 13 -8.19 6.05 16.20
C GLN A 13 -8.76 4.92 15.33
N ILE A 14 -9.66 5.27 14.40
CA ILE A 14 -10.26 4.31 13.45
C ILE A 14 -9.17 3.63 12.62
N LEU A 15 -8.22 4.39 12.06
CA LEU A 15 -7.15 3.83 11.23
C LEU A 15 -6.22 2.92 12.03
N ASN A 16 -5.92 3.25 13.29
CA ASN A 16 -5.10 2.38 14.13
C ASN A 16 -5.76 1.02 14.37
N ASP A 17 -7.04 0.99 14.74
CA ASP A 17 -7.78 -0.26 14.95
C ASP A 17 -8.02 -1.03 13.65
N PHE A 18 -8.30 -0.32 12.56
CA PHE A 18 -8.44 -0.92 11.24
C PHE A 18 -7.15 -1.62 10.82
N TYR A 19 -6.00 -0.95 10.95
CA TYR A 19 -4.73 -1.55 10.57
C TYR A 19 -4.24 -2.65 11.54
N ASP A 20 -4.68 -2.64 12.81
CA ASP A 20 -4.47 -3.81 13.67
C ASP A 20 -5.15 -5.06 13.09
N LYS A 21 -6.39 -4.92 12.60
CA LYS A 21 -7.12 -6.01 11.95
C LYS A 21 -6.46 -6.44 10.65
N VAL A 22 -6.08 -5.48 9.80
CA VAL A 22 -5.44 -5.75 8.50
C VAL A 22 -4.12 -6.49 8.64
N LEU A 23 -3.28 -6.07 9.61
CA LEU A 23 -1.97 -6.68 9.82
C LEU A 23 -2.05 -8.06 10.50
N ALA A 24 -3.14 -8.35 11.19
CA ALA A 24 -3.42 -9.66 11.76
C ALA A 24 -4.16 -10.62 10.79
N ASP A 25 -4.55 -10.14 9.61
CA ASP A 25 -5.34 -10.90 8.64
C ASP A 25 -4.44 -11.59 7.59
N ASP A 26 -4.63 -12.90 7.39
CA ASP A 26 -3.81 -13.70 6.47
C ASP A 26 -3.97 -13.31 5.00
N LEU A 27 -5.11 -12.75 4.60
CA LEU A 27 -5.38 -12.34 3.21
C LEU A 27 -4.81 -10.95 2.90
N LEU A 28 -4.68 -10.09 3.91
CA LEU A 28 -4.28 -8.69 3.72
C LEU A 28 -2.85 -8.40 4.17
N SER A 29 -2.38 -9.00 5.27
CA SER A 29 -1.04 -8.77 5.82
C SER A 29 0.12 -8.99 4.83
N PRO A 30 0.05 -9.91 3.83
CA PRO A 30 1.14 -10.07 2.87
C PRO A 30 1.45 -8.82 2.05
N PHE A 31 0.48 -7.91 1.84
CA PHE A 31 0.70 -6.64 1.13
C PHE A 31 1.50 -5.60 1.93
N PHE A 32 1.75 -5.86 3.21
CA PHE A 32 2.37 -4.91 4.14
C PHE A 32 3.72 -5.39 4.70
N LYS A 33 4.31 -6.45 4.12
CA LYS A 33 5.65 -6.91 4.49
C LYS A 33 6.67 -5.78 4.34
N GLY A 34 7.51 -5.59 5.36
CA GLY A 34 8.54 -4.55 5.37
C GLY A 34 8.04 -3.13 5.66
N VAL A 35 6.74 -2.93 5.93
CA VAL A 35 6.17 -1.61 6.23
C VAL A 35 5.65 -1.56 7.66
N THR A 36 5.96 -0.48 8.38
CA THR A 36 5.49 -0.30 9.76
C THR A 36 4.03 0.16 9.80
N LYS A 37 3.29 -0.25 10.84
CA LYS A 37 1.91 0.23 11.09
C LYS A 37 1.82 1.76 11.09
N SER A 38 2.76 2.43 11.74
CA SER A 38 2.79 3.89 11.81
C SER A 38 2.95 4.53 10.44
N HIS A 39 3.74 3.94 9.55
CA HIS A 39 3.89 4.41 8.18
C HIS A 39 2.59 4.33 7.37
N ILE A 40 1.92 3.16 7.39
CA ILE A 40 0.65 2.98 6.64
C ILE A 40 -0.50 3.83 7.19
N VAL A 41 -0.63 3.92 8.52
CA VAL A 41 -1.62 4.80 9.18
C VAL A 41 -1.35 6.26 8.79
N GLY A 42 -0.10 6.70 8.87
CA GLY A 42 0.28 8.07 8.52
C GLY A 42 -0.02 8.43 7.06
N LYS A 43 0.29 7.52 6.12
CA LYS A 43 -0.01 7.71 4.70
C LYS A 43 -1.51 7.79 4.43
N GLN A 44 -2.31 6.86 4.96
CA GLN A 44 -3.76 6.87 4.75
C GLN A 44 -4.43 8.08 5.44
N TYR A 45 -3.95 8.46 6.62
CA TYR A 45 -4.41 9.67 7.32
C TYR A 45 -4.16 10.93 6.48
N ALA A 46 -2.94 11.11 5.98
CA ALA A 46 -2.58 12.27 5.16
C ALA A 46 -3.42 12.32 3.87
N PHE A 47 -3.63 11.18 3.21
CA PHE A 47 -4.49 11.08 2.04
C PHE A 47 -5.91 11.56 2.33
N LEU A 48 -6.55 11.02 3.37
CA LEU A 48 -7.92 11.39 3.73
C LEU A 48 -8.03 12.83 4.24
N ASN A 49 -7.03 13.32 4.98
CA ASN A 49 -6.96 14.73 5.37
C ASN A 49 -6.96 15.65 4.15
N GLN A 50 -6.13 15.37 3.15
CA GLN A 50 -6.11 16.12 1.90
C GLN A 50 -7.45 16.04 1.17
N VAL A 51 -8.05 14.85 1.06
CA VAL A 51 -9.36 14.68 0.42
C VAL A 51 -10.46 15.50 1.11
N PHE A 52 -10.48 15.52 2.45
CA PHE A 52 -11.56 16.19 3.20
C PHE A 52 -11.35 17.68 3.43
N THR A 53 -10.11 18.16 3.44
CA THR A 53 -9.78 19.55 3.75
C THR A 53 -9.32 20.34 2.52
N GLY A 54 -8.93 19.65 1.45
CA GLY A 54 -8.28 20.25 0.28
C GLY A 54 -6.84 20.73 0.51
N LYS A 55 -6.29 20.54 1.72
CA LYS A 55 -4.91 20.93 2.03
C LYS A 55 -3.93 19.98 1.34
N ASP A 56 -2.94 20.56 0.66
CA ASP A 56 -1.86 19.80 0.05
C ASP A 56 -0.91 19.26 1.13
N CYS A 57 -1.19 18.06 1.60
CA CYS A 57 -0.48 17.44 2.73
C CYS A 57 -0.19 15.94 2.52
N TYR A 58 -0.63 15.36 1.41
CA TYR A 58 -0.36 13.98 1.04
C TYR A 58 0.74 13.89 -0.02
N PHE A 59 1.94 13.54 0.43
CA PHE A 59 3.11 13.29 -0.42
C PHE A 59 3.23 11.79 -0.75
N GLY A 60 2.27 11.26 -1.50
CA GLY A 60 2.27 9.87 -1.91
C GLY A 60 1.61 9.65 -3.27
N ASP A 61 1.65 8.41 -3.72
CA ASP A 61 1.06 8.03 -4.99
C ASP A 61 -0.47 8.11 -4.96
N ARG A 62 -1.06 8.43 -6.11
CA ARG A 62 -2.50 8.29 -6.32
C ARG A 62 -2.89 6.80 -6.21
N PRO A 63 -4.14 6.47 -5.81
CA PRO A 63 -4.55 5.09 -5.57
C PRO A 63 -4.16 4.08 -6.66
N ARG A 64 -4.28 4.45 -7.95
CA ARG A 64 -3.86 3.60 -9.07
C ARG A 64 -2.39 3.21 -9.01
N ASN A 65 -1.50 4.17 -8.74
CA ASN A 65 -0.07 3.90 -8.63
C ASN A 65 0.26 3.25 -7.30
N ALA A 66 -0.30 3.71 -6.18
CA ALA A 66 -0.01 3.16 -4.87
C ALA A 66 -0.31 1.65 -4.77
N HIS A 67 -1.33 1.19 -5.50
CA HIS A 67 -1.75 -0.22 -5.51
C HIS A 67 -1.32 -0.96 -6.79
N HIS A 68 -0.45 -0.40 -7.64
CA HIS A 68 -0.24 -0.90 -9.01
C HIS A 68 0.19 -2.38 -9.08
N TRP A 69 0.98 -2.84 -8.11
CA TRP A 69 1.49 -4.21 -8.00
C TRP A 69 0.55 -5.16 -7.25
N MET A 70 -0.42 -4.65 -6.48
CA MET A 70 -1.31 -5.47 -5.66
C MET A 70 -2.47 -6.02 -6.50
N ILE A 71 -2.58 -7.33 -6.68
CA ILE A 71 -3.75 -7.93 -7.35
C ILE A 71 -4.90 -8.03 -6.34
N ILE A 72 -5.76 -7.01 -6.34
CA ILE A 72 -6.89 -6.88 -5.41
C ILE A 72 -8.17 -7.22 -6.16
N SER A 73 -8.84 -8.30 -5.76
CA SER A 73 -10.13 -8.69 -6.32
C SER A 73 -11.28 -7.88 -5.69
N ASP A 74 -12.45 -7.87 -6.34
CA ASP A 74 -13.66 -7.29 -5.77
C ASP A 74 -13.99 -7.86 -4.38
N LYS A 75 -13.84 -9.17 -4.21
CA LYS A 75 -14.08 -9.84 -2.94
C LYS A 75 -13.14 -9.34 -1.85
N LEU A 76 -11.86 -9.18 -2.16
CA LEU A 76 -10.86 -8.70 -1.20
C LEU A 76 -11.07 -7.23 -0.85
N PHE A 77 -11.41 -6.40 -1.83
CA PHE A 77 -11.77 -5.00 -1.60
C PHE A 77 -12.98 -4.89 -0.66
N ASN A 78 -14.06 -5.62 -0.95
CA ASN A 78 -15.27 -5.64 -0.11
C ASN A 78 -14.98 -6.14 1.30
N TYR A 79 -14.13 -7.15 1.43
CA TYR A 79 -13.70 -7.67 2.72
C TYR A 79 -12.95 -6.61 3.54
N ARG A 80 -12.01 -5.91 2.90
CA ARG A 80 -11.29 -4.77 3.51
C ARG A 80 -12.25 -3.65 3.93
N GLU A 81 -13.23 -3.30 3.09
CA GLU A 81 -14.23 -2.27 3.41
C GLU A 81 -15.07 -2.66 4.63
N LYS A 82 -15.39 -3.94 4.78
CA LYS A 82 -16.08 -4.43 5.98
C LYS A 82 -15.23 -4.23 7.24
N LEU A 83 -13.94 -4.60 7.21
CA LEU A 83 -13.04 -4.38 8.37
C LEU A 83 -12.92 -2.90 8.72
N PHE A 84 -12.90 -2.03 7.72
CA PHE A 84 -12.88 -0.59 7.91
C PHE A 84 -14.19 -0.08 8.53
N ALA A 85 -15.35 -0.51 8.00
CA ALA A 85 -16.66 -0.17 8.55
C ALA A 85 -16.82 -0.63 10.00
N ASP A 86 -16.38 -1.85 10.34
CA ASP A 86 -16.41 -2.38 11.71
C ASP A 86 -15.58 -1.49 12.66
N SER A 87 -14.45 -0.96 12.19
CA SER A 87 -13.60 -0.03 12.95
C SER A 87 -14.29 1.33 13.13
N CYS A 88 -14.90 1.87 12.07
CA CYS A 88 -15.72 3.09 12.17
C CYS A 88 -16.83 2.95 13.22
N ILE A 89 -17.60 1.86 13.16
CA ILE A 89 -18.72 1.59 14.08
C ILE A 89 -18.21 1.48 15.53
N LYS A 90 -17.09 0.76 15.75
CA LYS A 90 -16.47 0.60 17.07
C LYS A 90 -16.16 1.94 17.75
N PHE A 91 -15.67 2.92 16.99
CA PHE A 91 -15.38 4.27 17.53
C PHE A 91 -16.56 5.24 17.42
N GLY A 92 -17.77 4.75 17.13
CA GLY A 92 -18.98 5.57 17.13
C GLY A 92 -19.13 6.47 15.91
N PHE A 93 -18.39 6.22 14.83
CA PHE A 93 -18.57 6.91 13.56
C PHE A 93 -19.77 6.32 12.82
N LYS A 94 -20.91 7.03 12.92
CA LYS A 94 -22.24 6.54 12.53
C LYS A 94 -22.77 7.26 11.28
N GLU A 95 -23.96 6.83 10.86
CA GLU A 95 -24.70 7.48 9.79
C GLU A 95 -25.00 8.97 10.09
N PRO A 96 -25.08 9.82 9.06
CA PRO A 96 -24.89 9.52 7.62
C PRO A 96 -23.41 9.50 7.18
N PHE A 97 -22.46 9.79 8.08
CA PHE A 97 -21.06 9.95 7.73
C PHE A 97 -20.37 8.63 7.39
N LEU A 98 -20.84 7.52 7.97
CA LEU A 98 -20.38 6.18 7.60
C LEU A 98 -20.66 5.87 6.12
N SER A 99 -21.91 6.01 5.65
CA SER A 99 -22.24 5.81 4.23
C SER A 99 -21.40 6.70 3.32
N GLN A 100 -21.27 7.99 3.64
CA GLN A 100 -20.45 8.92 2.85
C GLN A 100 -18.97 8.51 2.78
N MET A 101 -18.41 7.96 3.86
CA MET A 101 -17.04 7.46 3.87
C MET A 101 -16.88 6.20 3.03
N LEU A 102 -17.85 5.28 3.09
CA LEU A 102 -17.82 4.06 2.27
C LEU A 102 -18.03 4.37 0.78
N GLU A 103 -18.90 5.31 0.44
CA GLU A 103 -19.07 5.83 -0.92
C GLU A 103 -17.80 6.49 -1.45
N LEU A 104 -17.07 7.22 -0.61
CA LEU A 104 -15.76 7.76 -0.97
C LEU A 104 -14.77 6.64 -1.28
N ASN A 105 -14.65 5.63 -0.42
CA ASN A 105 -13.75 4.50 -0.67
C ASN A 105 -14.14 3.78 -1.98
N GLU A 106 -15.43 3.57 -2.20
CA GLU A 106 -15.99 2.94 -3.40
C GLU A 106 -15.62 3.72 -4.68
N SER A 107 -15.55 5.05 -4.63
CA SER A 107 -15.13 5.87 -5.77
C SER A 107 -13.71 5.54 -6.27
N TYR A 108 -12.87 4.94 -5.43
CA TYR A 108 -11.51 4.50 -5.78
C TYR A 108 -11.44 3.04 -6.28
N ARG A 109 -12.55 2.29 -6.30
CA ARG A 109 -12.57 0.87 -6.71
C ARG A 109 -11.89 0.65 -8.06
N ALA A 110 -12.27 1.44 -9.07
CA ALA A 110 -11.74 1.33 -10.42
C ALA A 110 -10.22 1.62 -10.52
N ALA A 111 -9.66 2.29 -9.51
CA ALA A 111 -8.23 2.56 -9.38
C ALA A 111 -7.50 1.54 -8.50
N ILE A 112 -8.17 0.51 -7.98
CA ILE A 112 -7.57 -0.43 -7.03
C ILE A 112 -7.80 -1.87 -7.49
N VAL A 113 -9.06 -2.21 -7.81
CA VAL A 113 -9.48 -3.57 -8.17
C VAL A 113 -9.00 -3.94 -9.57
N LYS A 114 -8.35 -5.10 -9.68
CA LYS A 114 -7.78 -5.61 -10.92
C LYS A 114 -7.46 -7.10 -10.86
N THR A 115 -7.47 -7.74 -12.03
CA THR A 115 -7.12 -9.16 -12.20
C THR A 115 -5.65 -9.39 -12.53
N ARG A 116 -4.89 -8.31 -12.77
CA ARG A 116 -3.45 -8.34 -13.06
C ARG A 116 -2.80 -7.05 -12.58
N MET A 117 -1.49 -7.08 -12.37
CA MET A 117 -0.71 -5.87 -12.07
C MET A 117 -0.90 -4.81 -13.16
N TRP A 118 -0.79 -3.54 -12.76
CA TRP A 118 -0.76 -2.42 -13.67
C TRP A 118 0.64 -1.81 -13.75
N PRO A 119 1.04 -1.32 -14.93
CA PRO A 119 2.24 -0.53 -15.03
C PRO A 119 2.08 0.76 -14.22
N ARG A 120 3.16 1.18 -13.56
CA ARG A 120 3.22 2.47 -12.87
C ARG A 120 3.23 3.58 -13.92
N ILE A 121 2.62 4.73 -13.60
CA ILE A 121 2.64 5.90 -14.49
C ILE A 121 3.35 7.04 -13.77
N ASP A 122 4.55 7.39 -14.23
CA ASP A 122 5.38 8.43 -13.62
C ASP A 122 5.53 9.60 -14.58
N LYS A 123 5.02 10.78 -14.20
CA LYS A 123 5.11 12.00 -15.03
C LYS A 123 4.63 11.79 -16.48
N GLY A 124 3.63 10.92 -16.67
CA GLY A 124 3.07 10.58 -17.99
C GLY A 124 3.75 9.39 -18.69
N GLU A 125 4.85 8.88 -18.15
CA GLU A 125 5.55 7.72 -18.69
C GLU A 125 5.04 6.43 -18.08
N VAL A 126 4.70 5.45 -18.93
CA VAL A 126 4.32 4.10 -18.51
C VAL A 126 5.60 3.32 -18.18
N LYS A 127 5.79 2.98 -16.91
CA LYS A 127 6.87 2.10 -16.49
C LYS A 127 6.44 0.64 -16.68
N PRO A 128 7.24 -0.18 -17.39
CA PRO A 128 6.90 -1.58 -17.60
C PRO A 128 6.78 -2.30 -16.26
N ILE A 129 5.87 -3.29 -16.19
CA ILE A 129 5.81 -4.24 -15.08
C ILE A 129 7.01 -5.17 -15.28
N LYS A 130 8.17 -4.77 -14.78
CA LYS A 130 9.34 -5.64 -14.77
C LYS A 130 9.40 -6.36 -13.43
N GLY A 131 9.82 -7.62 -13.48
CA GLY A 131 9.94 -8.50 -12.32
C GLY A 131 11.34 -8.37 -11.75
N TYR A 132 12.25 -9.20 -12.28
CA TYR A 132 13.67 -9.13 -11.99
C TYR A 132 14.43 -8.49 -13.16
N GLU A 133 15.31 -7.54 -12.86
CA GLU A 133 16.35 -7.05 -13.75
C GLU A 133 17.69 -7.70 -13.41
N GLU A 134 18.54 -7.87 -14.43
CA GLU A 134 19.92 -8.27 -14.23
C GLU A 134 20.81 -7.02 -14.18
N MET A 135 21.61 -6.88 -13.13
CA MET A 135 22.59 -5.79 -13.02
C MET A 135 23.96 -6.34 -12.61
N ILE A 136 25.01 -5.58 -12.92
CA ILE A 136 26.36 -5.82 -12.40
C ILE A 136 26.55 -4.88 -11.22
N LEU A 137 26.99 -5.42 -10.09
CA LEU A 137 27.24 -4.63 -8.89
C LEU A 137 28.45 -3.71 -9.06
N ASP A 138 28.26 -2.40 -8.94
CA ASP A 138 29.37 -1.45 -8.88
C ASP A 138 30.08 -1.49 -7.51
N ILE A 139 29.31 -1.79 -6.46
CA ILE A 139 29.76 -1.90 -5.07
C ILE A 139 29.16 -3.21 -4.53
N GLY A 140 29.90 -3.90 -3.66
CA GLY A 140 29.45 -5.15 -3.06
C GLY A 140 28.14 -5.00 -2.28
N GLY A 141 27.42 -6.11 -2.12
CA GLY A 141 26.10 -6.17 -1.49
C GLY A 141 25.90 -7.47 -0.70
N ILE A 142 24.66 -7.72 -0.30
CA ILE A 142 24.26 -8.97 0.36
C ILE A 142 23.08 -9.54 -0.41
N CYS A 143 23.09 -10.85 -0.64
CA CYS A 143 21.96 -11.55 -1.25
C CYS A 143 20.81 -11.69 -0.25
N ASP A 144 19.60 -11.23 -0.60
CA ASP A 144 18.40 -11.34 0.25
C ASP A 144 17.87 -12.78 0.37
N GLY A 145 18.34 -13.71 -0.48
CA GLY A 145 17.96 -15.12 -0.42
C GLY A 145 18.82 -15.98 0.50
N CYS A 146 20.15 -15.86 0.40
CA CYS A 146 21.10 -16.69 1.15
C CYS A 146 21.97 -15.92 2.15
N HIS A 147 21.81 -14.59 2.20
CA HIS A 147 22.58 -13.68 3.06
C HIS A 147 24.10 -13.73 2.86
N LYS A 148 24.58 -14.29 1.75
CA LYS A 148 26.00 -14.25 1.39
C LYS A 148 26.36 -12.86 0.85
N GLU A 149 27.61 -12.48 1.08
CA GLU A 149 28.23 -11.30 0.48
C GLU A 149 28.30 -11.47 -1.05
N LEU A 150 28.07 -10.36 -1.76
CA LEU A 150 28.15 -10.23 -3.20
C LEU A 150 29.27 -9.24 -3.51
N SER A 151 30.22 -9.63 -4.34
CA SER A 151 31.38 -8.81 -4.67
C SER A 151 31.05 -7.76 -5.75
N PRO A 152 31.76 -6.62 -5.79
CA PRO A 152 31.75 -5.76 -6.97
C PRO A 152 32.10 -6.55 -8.25
N GLY A 153 31.37 -6.28 -9.34
CA GLY A 153 31.50 -6.99 -10.61
C GLY A 153 30.67 -8.27 -10.72
N GLU A 154 30.02 -8.73 -9.64
CA GLU A 154 29.09 -9.85 -9.71
C GLU A 154 27.78 -9.45 -10.40
N LYS A 155 27.25 -10.39 -11.20
CA LYS A 155 25.93 -10.27 -11.82
C LYS A 155 24.87 -10.73 -10.82
N VAL A 156 23.90 -9.87 -10.56
CA VAL A 156 22.81 -10.10 -9.60
C VAL A 156 21.45 -9.91 -10.27
N HIS A 157 20.43 -10.52 -9.66
CA HIS A 157 19.03 -10.36 -10.02
C HIS A 157 18.36 -9.42 -9.03
N TYR A 158 17.93 -8.26 -9.49
CA TYR A 158 17.29 -7.24 -8.68
C TYR A 158 15.80 -7.25 -8.92
N HIS A 159 14.98 -7.39 -7.88
CA HIS A 159 13.53 -7.35 -7.99
C HIS A 159 13.05 -5.89 -8.03
N ASP A 160 12.50 -5.45 -9.17
CA ASP A 160 12.16 -4.04 -9.43
C ASP A 160 11.16 -3.46 -8.41
N LEU A 161 10.27 -4.30 -7.88
CA LEU A 161 9.26 -3.90 -6.90
C LEU A 161 9.74 -3.88 -5.44
N THR A 162 10.43 -4.94 -4.98
CA THR A 162 10.82 -5.07 -3.56
C THR A 162 12.17 -4.44 -3.28
N GLY A 163 12.99 -4.25 -4.32
CA GLY A 163 14.38 -3.83 -4.20
C GLY A 163 15.31 -4.94 -3.69
N GLU A 164 14.80 -6.16 -3.54
CA GLU A 164 15.58 -7.31 -3.11
C GLU A 164 16.57 -7.71 -4.21
N MET A 165 17.75 -8.12 -3.79
CA MET A 165 18.86 -8.51 -4.65
C MET A 165 19.24 -9.97 -4.39
N PHE A 166 19.29 -10.76 -5.45
CA PHE A 166 19.58 -12.18 -5.38
C PHE A 166 20.82 -12.53 -6.20
N CYS A 167 21.67 -13.38 -5.64
CA CYS A 167 22.77 -13.99 -6.39
C CYS A 167 22.23 -14.97 -7.45
N ASN A 168 23.09 -15.38 -8.39
CA ASN A 168 22.74 -16.36 -9.41
C ASN A 168 22.17 -17.69 -8.84
N GLU A 169 22.61 -18.11 -7.66
CA GLU A 169 22.14 -19.36 -7.01
C GLU A 169 20.75 -19.21 -6.38
N CYS A 170 20.35 -18.00 -5.99
CA CYS A 170 19.06 -17.71 -5.35
C CYS A 170 17.98 -17.27 -6.33
N ARG A 171 18.26 -17.34 -7.63
CA ARG A 171 17.31 -17.01 -8.69
C ARG A 171 16.14 -18.00 -8.68
N GLY A 172 15.00 -17.56 -8.14
CA GLY A 172 13.69 -18.20 -8.31
C GLY A 172 12.97 -17.66 -9.54
#